data_AF-A0A7S3XMI7-F1
#
_entry.id   AF-A0A7S3XMI7-F1
#
_cell.length_a   1.000
_cell.length_b   1.000
_cell.length_c   1.000
_cell.angle_alpha   90.00
_cell.angle_beta   90.00
_cell.angle_gamma   90.00
#
_symmetry.space_group_name_H-M   'P 1'
#
loop_
_entity.id
_entity.type
_entity.pdbx_description
1 polymer ?
#
loop_
_entity_poly.entity_id
_entity_poly.type
_entity_poly.pdbx_seq_one_letter_code
_entity_poly.pdbx_strand_id
1 'polypeptide(L)'
;NGRAVFEGLVASLAPNSTLSLTFTTSLLEGVTANTTVALRPCLHGEVQALGSAVCTVCPFGYFSWVPGEETCHACPEGAVCAGGDHIAAQWGYWRFNNTPGVCSTGDYD
;
A
#
# COMPACT_ATOMS: atom_id res chain seq x y z
N ASN A 1 -5.09 -24.80 -31.02
CA ASN A 1 -4.48 -24.17 -29.83
C ASN A 1 -4.09 -22.74 -30.18
N GLY A 2 -4.88 -21.76 -29.76
CA GLY A 2 -4.54 -20.34 -29.94
C GLY A 2 -3.77 -19.84 -28.73
N ARG A 3 -2.69 -19.09 -28.94
CA ARG A 3 -1.89 -18.43 -27.91
C ARG A 3 -1.78 -16.96 -28.30
N ALA A 4 -2.34 -16.07 -27.48
CA ALA A 4 -2.13 -14.63 -27.60
C ALA A 4 -1.19 -14.22 -26.47
N VAL A 5 -0.08 -13.54 -26.81
CA VAL A 5 0.87 -12.99 -25.84
C VAL A 5 1.03 -11.51 -26.13
N PHE A 6 0.89 -10.72 -25.08
CA PHE A 6 1.12 -9.29 -25.10
C PHE A 6 2.37 -9.04 -24.26
N GLU A 7 3.46 -8.64 -24.91
CA GLU A 7 4.69 -8.25 -24.22
C GLU A 7 4.66 -6.74 -23.94
N GLY A 8 5.05 -6.34 -22.73
CA GLY A 8 5.29 -4.93 -22.41
C GLY A 8 4.09 -4.07 -22.01
N LEU A 9 2.93 -4.65 -21.67
CA LEU A 9 1.84 -3.87 -21.07
C LEU A 9 2.21 -3.53 -19.61
N VAL A 10 2.59 -2.27 -19.36
CA VAL A 10 2.83 -1.74 -18.01
C VAL A 10 1.86 -0.59 -17.77
N ALA A 11 1.06 -0.70 -16.70
CA ALA A 11 0.16 0.35 -16.25
C ALA A 11 0.44 0.67 -14.78
N SER A 12 0.69 1.95 -14.49
CA SER A 12 0.89 2.47 -13.13
C SER A 12 -0.31 3.34 -12.78
N LEU A 13 -1.18 2.82 -11.95
CA LEU A 13 -2.42 3.48 -11.50
C LEU A 13 -2.39 3.61 -9.99
N ALA A 14 -3.23 4.50 -9.45
CA ALA A 14 -3.35 4.66 -8.02
C ALA A 14 -3.70 3.33 -7.31
N PRO A 15 -3.26 3.11 -6.07
CA PRO A 15 -3.68 1.97 -5.26
C PRO A 15 -5.20 1.89 -5.17
N ASN A 16 -5.73 0.68 -5.02
CA ASN A 16 -7.18 0.44 -4.97
C ASN A 16 -7.95 0.89 -6.22
N SER A 17 -7.30 0.93 -7.38
CA SER A 17 -7.94 1.21 -8.67
C SER A 17 -8.14 -0.07 -9.49
N THR A 18 -9.03 0.01 -10.49
CA THR A 18 -9.33 -1.10 -11.39
C THR A 18 -9.03 -0.69 -12.82
N LEU A 19 -8.15 -1.43 -13.50
CA LEU A 19 -7.86 -1.29 -14.91
C LEU A 19 -8.75 -2.23 -15.72
N SER A 20 -9.61 -1.68 -16.57
CA SER A 20 -10.40 -2.45 -17.52
C SER A 20 -9.69 -2.48 -18.88
N LEU A 21 -9.33 -3.68 -19.33
CA LEU A 21 -8.74 -3.92 -20.64
C LEU A 21 -9.78 -4.54 -21.56
N THR A 22 -9.85 -4.06 -22.80
CA THR A 22 -10.74 -4.60 -23.83
C THR A 22 -9.92 -4.99 -25.04
N PHE A 23 -9.94 -6.28 -25.38
CA PHE A 23 -9.31 -6.84 -26.56
C PHE A 23 -10.34 -6.93 -27.68
N THR A 24 -9.96 -6.46 -28.86
CA THR A 24 -10.76 -6.57 -30.08
C THR A 24 -9.94 -7.31 -31.12
N THR A 25 -10.61 -8.01 -32.03
CA THR A 25 -9.98 -8.72 -33.14
C THR A 25 -10.59 -8.28 -34.46
N SER A 26 -9.76 -8.11 -35.49
CA SER A 26 -10.21 -7.79 -36.84
C SER A 26 -10.73 -9.02 -37.60
N LEU A 27 -10.49 -10.23 -37.08
CA LEU A 27 -10.87 -11.48 -37.75
C LEU A 27 -12.34 -11.87 -37.54
N LEU A 28 -12.94 -11.43 -36.43
CA LEU A 28 -14.34 -11.67 -36.10
C LEU A 28 -14.98 -10.36 -35.66
N GLU A 29 -15.73 -9.74 -36.57
CA GLU A 29 -16.47 -8.50 -36.30
C GLU A 29 -17.41 -8.69 -35.10
N GLY A 30 -17.34 -7.77 -34.14
CA GLY A 30 -18.16 -7.80 -32.93
C GLY A 30 -17.67 -8.70 -31.79
N VAL A 31 -16.55 -9.42 -31.96
CA VAL A 31 -15.96 -10.17 -30.84
C VAL A 31 -15.03 -9.28 -30.02
N THR A 32 -15.42 -9.08 -28.78
CA THR A 32 -14.64 -8.35 -27.77
C THR A 32 -14.43 -9.22 -26.54
N ALA A 33 -13.22 -9.23 -25.98
CA ALA A 33 -12.94 -9.83 -24.69
C ALA A 33 -12.55 -8.73 -23.70
N ASN A 34 -13.19 -8.69 -22.53
CA ASN A 34 -12.83 -7.76 -21.47
C ASN A 34 -12.11 -8.51 -20.33
N THR A 35 -11.20 -7.82 -19.66
CA THR A 35 -10.59 -8.31 -18.43
C THR A 35 -10.34 -7.12 -17.50
N THR A 36 -10.46 -7.35 -16.21
CA THR A 36 -10.20 -6.33 -15.19
C THR A 36 -9.02 -6.74 -14.33
N VAL A 37 -8.13 -5.79 -14.10
CA VAL A 37 -7.00 -5.94 -13.19
C VAL A 37 -7.22 -4.99 -12.04
N ALA A 38 -7.48 -5.53 -10.85
CA ALA A 38 -7.58 -4.75 -9.63
C ALA A 38 -6.19 -4.56 -9.02
N LEU A 39 -5.80 -3.31 -8.77
CA LEU A 39 -4.58 -2.98 -8.07
C LEU A 39 -4.82 -3.06 -6.56
N ARG A 40 -3.86 -3.65 -5.84
CA ARG A 40 -3.91 -3.76 -4.38
C ARG A 40 -3.97 -2.36 -3.73
N PRO A 41 -4.75 -2.14 -2.67
CA PRO A 41 -4.59 -0.97 -1.81
C PRO A 41 -3.21 -0.96 -1.12
N CYS A 42 -2.78 0.17 -0.55
CA CYS A 42 -1.65 0.15 0.36
C CYS A 42 -1.98 -0.68 1.61
N LEU A 43 -0.95 -1.26 2.23
CA LEU A 43 -1.05 -2.00 3.48
C LEU A 43 -0.52 -1.16 4.66
N HIS A 44 -0.71 -1.66 5.87
CA HIS A 44 -0.05 -1.10 7.04
C HIS A 44 1.46 -1.06 6.80
N GLY A 45 2.07 0.05 7.18
CA GLY A 45 3.48 0.29 6.93
C GLY A 45 3.83 0.77 5.53
N GLU A 46 2.84 0.98 4.67
CA GLU A 46 3.05 1.55 3.34
C GLU A 46 2.40 2.93 3.22
N VAL A 47 3.14 3.85 2.60
CA VAL A 47 2.72 5.22 2.33
C VAL A 47 2.54 5.46 0.84
N GLN A 48 1.67 6.38 0.49
CA GLN A 48 1.48 6.86 -0.87
C GLN A 48 1.75 8.37 -0.91
N ALA A 49 2.99 8.73 -1.24
CA ALA A 49 3.36 10.13 -1.40
C ALA A 49 2.46 10.83 -2.43
N LEU A 50 2.19 12.13 -2.21
CA LEU A 50 1.42 12.95 -3.14
C LEU A 50 2.00 12.86 -4.56
N GLY A 51 1.15 12.49 -5.52
CA GLY A 51 1.55 12.29 -6.92
C GLY A 51 2.20 10.94 -7.23
N SER A 52 2.39 10.05 -6.25
CA SER A 52 2.82 8.67 -6.47
C SER A 52 1.63 7.75 -6.75
N ALA A 53 1.79 6.86 -7.72
CA ALA A 53 0.87 5.75 -7.98
C ALA A 53 1.29 4.46 -7.25
N VAL A 54 2.34 4.51 -6.43
CA VAL A 54 2.99 3.34 -5.83
C VAL A 54 2.98 3.45 -4.31
N CYS A 55 2.51 2.38 -3.65
CA CYS A 55 2.66 2.19 -2.22
C CYS A 55 4.13 1.88 -1.90
N THR A 56 4.75 2.68 -1.03
CA THR A 56 6.14 2.54 -0.63
C THR A 56 6.22 2.15 0.84
N VAL A 57 6.98 1.10 1.15
CA VAL A 57 7.17 0.65 2.53
C VAL A 57 7.97 1.67 3.32
N CYS A 58 7.57 1.92 4.58
CA CYS A 58 8.29 2.81 5.47
C CYS A 58 9.69 2.27 5.81
N PRO A 59 10.72 3.11 5.76
CA PRO A 59 12.10 2.69 6.03
C PRO A 59 12.35 2.45 7.53
N PHE A 60 13.50 1.86 7.85
CA PHE A 60 13.96 1.69 9.23
C PHE A 60 13.94 3.03 9.99
N GLY A 61 13.51 2.99 11.25
CA GLY A 61 13.33 4.19 12.09
C GLY A 61 12.00 4.92 11.86
N TYR A 62 11.17 4.44 10.93
CA TYR A 62 9.87 5.00 10.61
C TYR A 62 8.79 3.91 10.57
N PHE A 63 7.54 4.33 10.67
CA PHE A 63 6.38 3.47 10.52
C PHE A 63 5.20 4.20 9.86
N SER A 64 4.21 3.46 9.38
CA SER A 64 2.89 4.02 9.06
C SER A 64 1.81 3.07 9.57
N TRP A 65 0.82 3.63 10.25
CA TRP A 65 -0.29 2.82 10.79
C TRP A 65 -1.53 2.90 9.91
N VAL A 66 -1.74 4.01 9.21
CA VAL A 66 -2.88 4.14 8.30
C VAL A 66 -2.39 3.83 6.88
N PRO A 67 -2.92 2.79 6.23
CA PRO A 67 -2.45 2.43 4.89
C PRO A 67 -2.61 3.56 3.89
N GLY A 68 -1.53 3.88 3.17
CA GLY A 68 -1.56 4.92 2.13
C GLY A 68 -1.50 6.35 2.67
N GLU A 69 -1.09 6.56 3.92
CA GLU A 69 -0.68 7.89 4.40
C GLU A 69 0.31 8.55 3.45
N GLU A 70 0.35 9.87 3.42
CA GLU A 70 1.27 10.60 2.52
C GLU A 70 2.74 10.46 2.94
N THR A 71 2.99 10.25 4.23
CA THR A 71 4.34 10.22 4.81
C THR A 71 4.42 9.22 5.97
N CYS A 72 5.61 8.67 6.18
CA CYS A 72 5.86 7.80 7.32
C CYS A 72 6.11 8.64 8.58
N HIS A 73 5.61 8.15 9.71
CA HIS A 73 5.84 8.73 11.03
C HIS A 73 7.19 8.27 11.59
N ALA A 74 7.90 9.17 12.25
CA ALA A 74 9.13 8.82 12.96
C ALA A 74 8.82 7.86 14.11
N CYS A 75 9.72 6.92 14.37
CA CYS A 75 9.54 5.99 15.48
C CYS A 75 9.46 6.76 16.81
N PRO A 76 8.45 6.49 17.66
CA PRO A 76 8.30 7.20 18.92
C PRO A 76 9.43 6.85 19.88
N GLU A 77 9.67 7.74 20.85
CA GLU A 77 10.64 7.50 21.91
C GLU A 77 10.28 6.24 22.70
N GLY A 78 11.29 5.44 23.05
CA GLY A 78 11.08 4.17 23.75
C GLY A 78 10.53 3.04 22.86
N ALA A 79 10.53 3.23 21.53
CA ALA A 79 10.24 2.17 20.58
C ALA A 79 11.41 1.94 19.60
N VAL A 80 11.37 0.81 18.91
CA VAL A 80 12.22 0.48 17.77
C VAL A 80 11.31 0.11 16.60
N CYS A 81 11.49 0.80 15.49
CA CYS A 81 10.72 0.58 14.28
C CYS A 81 11.64 0.02 13.21
N ALA A 82 11.43 -1.24 12.82
CA ALA A 82 12.23 -1.89 11.80
C ALA A 82 11.90 -1.41 10.38
N GLY A 83 10.86 -0.58 10.24
CA GLY A 83 10.23 -0.21 8.98
C GLY A 83 8.85 -0.85 8.85
N GLY A 84 8.10 -0.44 7.84
CA GLY A 84 6.72 -0.88 7.65
C GLY A 84 5.82 -0.50 8.83
N ASP A 85 5.10 -1.48 9.37
CA ASP A 85 4.21 -1.35 10.53
C ASP A 85 4.81 -1.96 11.81
N HIS A 86 6.07 -2.41 11.75
CA HIS A 86 6.72 -3.07 12.87
C HIS A 86 7.13 -2.05 13.91
N ILE A 87 6.41 -2.00 15.03
CA ILE A 87 6.72 -1.18 16.19
C ILE A 87 6.94 -2.07 17.42
N ALA A 88 8.18 -2.15 17.89
CA ALA A 88 8.53 -2.87 19.10
C ALA A 88 8.81 -1.88 20.24
N ALA A 89 8.14 -2.05 21.37
CA ALA A 89 8.45 -1.27 22.56
C ALA A 89 9.82 -1.70 23.13
N GLN A 90 10.61 -0.73 23.58
CA GLN A 90 11.86 -0.99 24.28
C GLN A 90 11.58 -1.42 25.72
N TRP A 91 12.60 -1.94 26.40
CA TRP A 91 12.54 -2.29 27.81
C TRP A 91 12.12 -1.08 28.65
N GLY A 92 11.09 -1.27 29.49
CA GLY A 92 10.51 -0.20 30.31
C GLY A 92 9.41 0.60 29.64
N TYR A 93 9.09 0.31 28.37
CA TYR A 93 7.98 0.91 27.62
C TYR A 93 6.93 -0.15 27.29
N TRP A 94 5.72 0.31 26.99
CA TRP A 94 4.59 -0.53 26.60
C TRP A 94 3.81 0.13 25.45
N ARG A 95 3.24 -0.71 24.59
CA ARG A 95 2.32 -0.28 23.54
C ARG A 95 1.00 -1.01 23.71
N PHE A 96 -0.12 -0.31 23.47
CA PHE A 96 -1.41 -0.95 23.41
C PHE A 96 -1.53 -1.78 22.13
N ASN A 97 -2.17 -2.93 22.26
CA ASN A 97 -2.36 -3.82 21.12
C ASN A 97 -3.21 -3.12 20.04
N ASN A 98 -2.85 -3.29 18.78
CA ASN A 98 -3.54 -2.70 17.61
C ASN A 98 -3.68 -1.17 17.66
N THR A 99 -2.73 -0.45 18.25
CA THR A 99 -2.69 1.01 18.23
C THR A 99 -1.39 1.52 17.62
N PRO A 100 -1.39 2.72 17.00
CA PRO A 100 -0.18 3.36 16.50
C PRO A 100 0.80 3.78 17.60
N GLY A 101 0.44 3.64 18.88
CA GLY A 101 1.29 4.04 20.01
C GLY A 101 1.47 5.55 20.17
N VAL A 102 0.74 6.38 19.41
CA VAL A 102 0.75 7.84 19.56
C VAL A 102 -0.26 8.22 20.64
N CYS A 103 0.24 8.58 21.82
CA CYS A 103 -0.59 9.16 22.87
C CYS A 103 -1.02 10.57 22.45
N SER A 104 -2.22 10.72 21.89
CA SER A 104 -2.85 12.03 21.74
C SER A 104 -3.29 12.50 23.12
N THR A 105 -2.38 13.16 23.84
CA THR A 105 -2.60 14.00 25.03
C THR A 105 -3.77 13.62 25.94
N GLY A 106 -3.45 13.00 27.09
CA GLY A 106 -4.15 13.32 28.35
C GLY A 106 -5.06 12.26 28.96
N ASP A 107 -5.39 11.17 28.28
CA ASP A 107 -6.24 10.13 28.89
C ASP A 107 -5.40 9.02 29.50
N TYR A 108 -4.88 9.31 30.69
CA TYR A 108 -4.54 8.28 31.67
C TYR A 108 -5.78 8.09 32.54
N ASP A 109 -6.67 7.19 32.11
CA ASP A 109 -7.66 6.54 32.96
C ASP A 109 -7.66 5.04 32.67
#